data_AF-A0A557SSH8-F1
#
_entry.id   AF-A0A557SSH8-F1
#
_cell.length_a   1.000
_cell.length_b   1.000
_cell.length_c   1.000
_cell.angle_alpha   90.00
_cell.angle_beta   90.00
_cell.angle_gamma   90.00
#
_symmetry.space_group_name_H-M   'P 1'
#
loop_
_entity.id
_entity.type
_entity.pdbx_description
1 polymer ?
#
loop_
_entity_poly.entity_id
_entity_poly.type
_entity_poly.pdbx_seq_one_letter_code
_entity_poly.pdbx_strand_id
1 'polypeptide(L)'
;MFDKLKRAFSNAAKSISQRELSEKDLDESLFDLNVALLESDVSQEVIDDLSQQIKDNLVGMKLQKNETTEQIIASMLKDNFSKILAKAGTVDLISAIKTKKQNKGGPFKIVFLGINGTGKTTTVAKVANLLKKSGFSIVIAAADTHRAGAIEQISSHAEKLSIKVISQRYGADPSAVSRDALEYARKHYIDVVLIDTAGRMQTAKNLMDEIGKIVKVIKPDIKLFVGDSLSGNDTINQAREFFSYTEFDGAILTKTDADAKGGSAISISYITSKPIIYLGVGQGYDDIIKFNRERFVETIFNNESLLDSHRGTQTSLPQEDYVVSDIEDANVGKDTVSLLKDDVLEGRSRVFDPNFVTEDGHDSEVLLTENSTEVLPGLAKELVNDESKIDSSSSFNNPVEPSESSSIDKLTTGIEKISNAKQKVEEEERKDQGEKKSRFGWFKKKK
;
A
#
# COMPACT_ATOMS: atom_id res chain seq x y z
N MET A 1 -14.23 -19.40 3.49
CA MET A 1 -15.14 -18.82 2.47
C MET A 1 -15.73 -19.89 1.56
N PHE A 2 -14.86 -20.64 0.87
CA PHE A 2 -15.23 -21.49 -0.25
C PHE A 2 -16.29 -22.52 0.08
N ASP A 3 -16.17 -23.23 1.21
CA ASP A 3 -17.14 -24.28 1.55
C ASP A 3 -18.57 -23.75 1.71
N LYS A 4 -18.74 -22.51 2.17
CA LYS A 4 -20.06 -21.86 2.25
C LYS A 4 -20.57 -21.52 0.87
N LEU A 5 -19.74 -20.88 0.04
CA LEU A 5 -20.07 -20.60 -1.36
C LEU A 5 -20.39 -21.89 -2.12
N LYS A 6 -19.66 -22.97 -1.84
CA LYS A 6 -19.85 -24.31 -2.43
C LYS A 6 -21.19 -24.91 -2.11
N ARG A 7 -21.59 -24.86 -0.85
CA ARG A 7 -22.92 -25.30 -0.44
C ARG A 7 -24.00 -24.43 -1.08
N ALA A 8 -23.82 -23.12 -1.07
CA ALA A 8 -24.79 -22.17 -1.59
C ALA A 8 -24.98 -22.31 -3.11
N PHE A 9 -23.90 -22.39 -3.90
CA PHE A 9 -24.03 -22.64 -5.33
C PHE A 9 -24.57 -24.03 -5.63
N SER A 10 -24.27 -25.05 -4.80
CA SER A 10 -24.81 -26.40 -4.99
C SER A 10 -26.32 -26.44 -4.74
N ASN A 11 -26.80 -25.66 -3.77
CA ASN A 11 -28.23 -25.51 -3.51
C ASN A 11 -28.90 -24.76 -4.66
N ALA A 12 -28.32 -23.63 -5.07
CA ALA A 12 -28.81 -22.84 -6.21
C ALA A 12 -28.89 -23.69 -7.49
N ALA A 13 -27.86 -24.48 -7.79
CA ALA A 13 -27.85 -25.31 -8.98
C ALA A 13 -28.85 -26.48 -8.92
N LYS A 14 -29.08 -27.08 -7.74
CA LYS A 14 -30.11 -28.12 -7.55
C LYS A 14 -31.52 -27.58 -7.76
N SER A 15 -31.81 -26.37 -7.30
CA SER A 15 -33.13 -25.74 -7.51
C SER A 15 -33.36 -25.36 -8.99
N ILE A 16 -32.29 -25.21 -9.78
CA ILE A 16 -32.31 -24.85 -11.20
C ILE A 16 -32.61 -26.06 -12.14
N SER A 17 -33.21 -27.16 -11.66
CA SER A 17 -33.35 -28.39 -12.46
C SER A 17 -34.30 -28.30 -13.69
N GLN A 18 -33.74 -28.58 -14.88
CA GLN A 18 -34.32 -29.04 -16.16
C GLN A 18 -35.71 -28.52 -16.64
N ARG A 19 -35.91 -27.21 -16.70
CA ARG A 19 -36.86 -26.55 -17.63
C ARG A 19 -36.21 -25.28 -18.20
N GLU A 20 -36.81 -24.66 -19.21
CA GLU A 20 -36.44 -23.29 -19.57
C GLU A 20 -36.60 -22.41 -18.33
N LEU A 21 -35.51 -21.80 -17.90
CA LEU A 21 -35.44 -21.05 -16.65
C LEU A 21 -36.06 -19.68 -16.86
N SER A 22 -37.08 -19.37 -16.07
CA SER A 22 -37.56 -18.00 -15.96
C SER A 22 -36.67 -17.21 -15.01
N GLU A 23 -36.64 -15.89 -15.18
CA GLU A 23 -35.90 -14.98 -14.30
C GLU A 23 -36.30 -15.14 -12.82
N LYS A 24 -37.59 -15.39 -12.57
CA LYS A 24 -38.14 -15.56 -11.22
C LYS A 24 -37.63 -16.84 -10.54
N ASP A 25 -37.46 -17.93 -11.29
CA ASP A 25 -36.93 -19.19 -10.75
C ASP A 25 -35.45 -19.06 -10.36
N LEU A 26 -34.71 -18.22 -11.08
CA LEU A 26 -33.31 -17.91 -10.80
C LEU A 26 -33.17 -17.01 -9.56
N ASP A 27 -34.06 -16.04 -9.36
CA ASP A 27 -34.07 -15.18 -8.17
C ASP A 27 -34.15 -15.98 -6.86
N GLU A 28 -35.11 -16.90 -6.78
CA GLU A 28 -35.29 -17.76 -5.61
C GLU A 28 -34.09 -18.69 -5.41
N SER A 29 -33.54 -19.20 -6.53
CA SER A 29 -32.40 -20.11 -6.52
C SER A 29 -31.08 -19.45 -6.09
N LEU A 30 -30.85 -18.18 -6.45
CA LEU A 30 -29.61 -17.46 -6.15
C LEU A 30 -29.58 -16.85 -4.75
N PHE A 31 -30.69 -16.89 -4.01
CA PHE A 31 -30.78 -16.31 -2.68
C PHE A 31 -29.70 -16.84 -1.72
N ASP A 32 -29.54 -18.17 -1.63
CA ASP A 32 -28.52 -18.80 -0.78
C ASP A 32 -27.10 -18.37 -1.16
N LEU A 33 -26.83 -18.24 -2.46
CA LEU A 33 -25.54 -17.77 -2.98
C LEU A 33 -25.27 -16.33 -2.56
N ASN A 34 -26.27 -15.47 -2.67
CA ASN A 34 -26.16 -14.06 -2.29
C ASN A 34 -25.92 -13.90 -0.79
N VAL A 35 -26.61 -14.69 0.03
CA VAL A 35 -26.35 -14.74 1.49
C VAL A 35 -24.91 -15.19 1.76
N ALA A 36 -24.43 -16.24 1.08
CA ALA A 36 -23.07 -16.73 1.28
C ALA A 36 -21.99 -15.73 0.85
N LEU A 37 -22.22 -14.97 -0.23
CA LEU A 37 -21.34 -13.89 -0.67
C LEU A 37 -21.33 -12.74 0.35
N LEU A 38 -22.50 -12.35 0.85
CA LEU A 38 -22.62 -11.29 1.86
C LEU A 38 -21.92 -11.67 3.17
N GLU A 39 -22.12 -12.91 3.65
CA GLU A 39 -21.40 -13.45 4.81
C GLU A 39 -19.88 -13.52 4.60
N SER A 40 -19.44 -13.53 3.34
CA SER A 40 -18.04 -13.54 2.95
C SER A 40 -17.47 -12.14 2.75
N ASP A 41 -18.16 -11.10 3.21
CA ASP A 41 -17.76 -9.70 3.13
C ASP A 41 -17.64 -9.19 1.68
N VAL A 42 -18.44 -9.75 0.77
CA VAL A 42 -18.66 -9.20 -0.57
C VAL A 42 -19.74 -8.12 -0.49
N SER A 43 -19.48 -6.93 -1.05
CA SER A 43 -20.43 -5.82 -1.02
C SER A 43 -21.69 -6.11 -1.81
N GLN A 44 -22.83 -5.58 -1.37
CA GLN A 44 -24.12 -5.75 -2.04
C GLN A 44 -24.05 -5.37 -3.52
N GLU A 45 -23.35 -4.29 -3.89
CA GLU A 45 -23.26 -3.86 -5.29
C GLU A 45 -22.54 -4.88 -6.19
N VAL A 46 -21.59 -5.64 -5.64
CA VAL A 46 -20.92 -6.74 -6.34
C VAL A 46 -21.86 -7.94 -6.44
N ILE A 47 -22.59 -8.25 -5.37
CA ILE A 47 -23.54 -9.38 -5.34
C ILE A 47 -24.66 -9.15 -6.36
N ASP A 48 -25.18 -7.93 -6.46
CA ASP A 48 -26.24 -7.56 -7.40
C ASP A 48 -25.76 -7.68 -8.85
N ASP A 49 -24.57 -7.15 -9.17
CA ASP A 49 -23.97 -7.25 -10.52
C ASP A 49 -23.69 -8.71 -10.90
N LEU A 50 -23.13 -9.50 -9.97
CA LEU A 50 -22.91 -10.93 -10.19
C LEU A 50 -24.20 -11.69 -10.40
N SER A 51 -25.23 -11.41 -9.59
CA SER A 51 -26.54 -12.05 -9.71
C SER A 51 -27.15 -11.77 -11.07
N GLN A 52 -27.09 -10.51 -11.53
CA GLN A 52 -27.63 -10.14 -12.83
C GLN A 52 -26.88 -10.85 -13.96
N GLN A 53 -25.54 -10.85 -13.91
CA GLN A 53 -24.73 -11.53 -14.93
C GLN A 53 -24.98 -13.05 -14.96
N ILE A 54 -25.17 -13.69 -13.81
CA ILE A 54 -25.52 -15.12 -13.76
C ILE A 54 -26.89 -15.35 -14.40
N LYS A 55 -27.89 -14.51 -14.10
CA LYS A 55 -29.23 -14.62 -14.71
C LYS A 55 -29.17 -14.46 -16.22
N ASP A 56 -28.54 -13.39 -16.70
CA ASP A 56 -28.47 -13.07 -18.13
C ASP A 56 -27.84 -14.21 -18.95
N ASN A 57 -26.90 -14.96 -18.37
CA ASN A 57 -26.24 -16.08 -19.05
C ASN A 57 -26.99 -17.42 -18.91
N LEU A 58 -27.77 -17.62 -17.84
CA LEU A 58 -28.48 -18.88 -17.60
C LEU A 58 -29.90 -18.90 -18.20
N VAL A 59 -30.54 -17.73 -18.37
CA VAL A 59 -31.87 -17.63 -18.99
C VAL A 59 -31.81 -18.16 -20.43
N GLY A 60 -32.63 -19.17 -20.73
CA GLY A 60 -32.71 -19.79 -22.05
C GLY A 60 -31.53 -20.70 -22.42
N MET A 61 -30.57 -20.93 -21.51
CA MET A 61 -29.43 -21.80 -21.76
C MET A 61 -29.84 -23.28 -21.77
N LYS A 62 -29.49 -24.00 -22.84
CA LYS A 62 -29.58 -25.47 -22.88
C LYS A 62 -28.26 -26.06 -22.40
N LEU A 63 -28.29 -26.74 -21.25
CA LEU A 63 -27.11 -27.38 -20.67
C LEU A 63 -26.54 -28.43 -21.64
N GLN A 64 -25.21 -28.43 -21.80
CA GLN A 64 -24.53 -29.51 -22.51
C GLN A 64 -24.60 -30.80 -21.68
N LYS A 65 -24.58 -31.97 -22.33
CA LYS A 65 -24.75 -33.28 -21.67
C LYS A 65 -23.77 -33.58 -20.52
N ASN A 66 -22.65 -32.87 -20.45
CA ASN A 66 -21.56 -33.14 -19.51
C ASN A 66 -21.25 -31.99 -18.53
N GLU A 67 -21.98 -30.87 -18.60
CA GLU A 67 -21.80 -29.73 -17.68
C GLU A 67 -22.98 -29.64 -16.72
N THR A 68 -22.67 -29.46 -15.44
CA THR A 68 -23.70 -29.22 -14.43
C THR A 68 -23.88 -27.73 -14.20
N THR A 69 -25.09 -27.30 -13.83
CA THR A 69 -25.36 -25.89 -13.49
C THR A 69 -24.42 -25.38 -12.40
N GLU A 70 -24.02 -26.24 -11.46
CA GLU A 70 -23.03 -25.93 -10.41
C GLU A 70 -21.69 -25.49 -11.03
N GLN A 71 -21.19 -26.23 -12.01
CA GLN A 71 -19.90 -25.96 -12.66
C GLN A 71 -19.95 -24.64 -13.43
N ILE A 72 -21.08 -24.36 -14.10
CA ILE A 72 -21.30 -23.13 -14.85
C ILE A 72 -21.31 -21.93 -13.89
N ILE A 73 -22.11 -21.98 -12.82
CA ILE A 73 -22.18 -20.90 -11.82
C ILE A 73 -20.80 -20.67 -11.16
N ALA A 74 -20.11 -21.75 -10.79
CA ALA A 74 -18.78 -21.64 -10.20
C ALA A 74 -17.75 -21.01 -11.16
N SER A 75 -17.77 -21.40 -12.44
CA SER A 75 -16.92 -20.79 -13.47
C SER A 75 -17.25 -19.31 -13.65
N MET A 76 -18.53 -18.95 -13.73
CA MET A 76 -18.97 -17.55 -13.86
C MET A 76 -18.50 -16.68 -12.69
N LEU A 77 -18.64 -17.16 -11.45
CA LEU A 77 -18.15 -16.43 -10.27
C LEU A 77 -16.63 -16.24 -10.32
N LYS A 78 -15.89 -17.31 -10.65
CA LYS A 78 -14.43 -17.27 -10.77
C LYS A 78 -13.98 -16.29 -11.85
N ASP A 79 -14.62 -16.32 -13.00
CA ASP A 79 -14.33 -15.44 -14.13
C ASP A 79 -14.63 -13.99 -13.78
N ASN A 80 -15.74 -13.72 -13.10
CA ASN A 80 -16.11 -12.37 -12.69
C ASN A 80 -15.16 -11.80 -11.64
N PHE A 81 -14.81 -12.56 -10.60
CA PHE A 81 -13.78 -12.12 -9.65
C PHE A 81 -12.44 -11.84 -10.33
N SER A 82 -12.04 -12.70 -11.28
CA SER A 82 -10.83 -12.49 -12.07
C SER A 82 -10.91 -11.21 -12.91
N LYS A 83 -12.04 -10.95 -13.56
CA LYS A 83 -12.28 -9.73 -14.34
C LYS A 83 -12.26 -8.47 -13.48
N ILE A 84 -12.88 -8.50 -12.29
CA ILE A 84 -12.88 -7.38 -11.35
C ILE A 84 -11.45 -7.02 -10.96
N LEU A 85 -10.66 -8.01 -10.53
CA LEU A 85 -9.27 -7.79 -10.13
C LEU A 85 -8.37 -7.42 -11.34
N ALA A 86 -8.68 -7.93 -12.53
CA ALA A 86 -7.94 -7.58 -13.74
C ALA A 86 -8.17 -6.12 -14.15
N LYS A 87 -9.42 -5.66 -14.10
CA LYS A 87 -9.83 -4.29 -14.41
C LYS A 87 -9.21 -3.26 -13.45
N ALA A 88 -9.03 -3.63 -12.19
CA ALA A 88 -8.35 -2.81 -11.20
C ALA A 88 -6.87 -2.55 -11.54
N GLY A 89 -6.27 -3.33 -12.45
CA GLY A 89 -4.89 -3.16 -12.89
C GLY A 89 -3.87 -3.76 -11.93
N THR A 90 -2.62 -3.32 -12.07
CA THR A 90 -1.51 -3.74 -11.19
C THR A 90 -0.61 -2.55 -10.90
N VAL A 91 0.02 -2.57 -9.72
CA VAL A 91 1.05 -1.60 -9.34
C VAL A 91 2.25 -2.36 -8.83
N ASP A 92 3.40 -2.14 -9.48
CA ASP A 92 4.69 -2.64 -9.00
C ASP A 92 5.47 -1.49 -8.34
N LEU A 93 5.39 -1.43 -7.02
CA LEU A 93 5.96 -0.33 -6.24
C LEU A 93 7.48 -0.23 -6.39
N ILE A 94 8.18 -1.38 -6.39
CA ILE A 94 9.64 -1.45 -6.52
C ILE A 94 10.08 -0.92 -7.88
N SER A 95 9.41 -1.33 -8.95
CA SER A 95 9.72 -0.91 -10.31
C SER A 95 9.44 0.57 -10.52
N ALA A 96 8.34 1.10 -9.94
CA ALA A 96 8.02 2.52 -10.00
C ALA A 96 9.08 3.39 -9.31
N ILE A 97 9.54 2.98 -8.11
CA ILE A 97 10.62 3.67 -7.38
C ILE A 97 11.93 3.61 -8.19
N LYS A 98 12.30 2.43 -8.71
CA LYS A 98 13.52 2.26 -9.52
C LYS A 98 13.51 3.14 -10.76
N THR A 99 12.39 3.17 -11.49
CA THR A 99 12.23 4.00 -12.69
C THR A 99 12.38 5.49 -12.36
N LYS A 100 11.76 5.95 -11.27
CA LYS A 100 11.87 7.34 -10.84
C LYS A 100 13.30 7.72 -10.43
N LYS A 101 13.98 6.82 -9.71
CA LYS A 101 15.39 6.98 -9.31
C LYS A 101 16.31 7.10 -10.52
N GLN A 102 16.15 6.22 -11.52
CA GLN A 102 16.93 6.23 -12.76
C GLN A 102 16.74 7.52 -13.55
N ASN A 103 15.51 8.03 -13.60
CA ASN A 103 15.19 9.29 -14.28
C ASN A 103 15.57 10.53 -13.47
N LYS A 104 16.26 10.38 -12.33
CA LYS A 104 16.64 11.48 -11.42
C LYS A 104 15.44 12.36 -11.02
N GLY A 105 14.24 11.76 -10.90
CA GLY A 105 12.99 12.46 -10.60
C GLY A 105 12.83 12.94 -9.15
N GLY A 106 13.90 12.86 -8.35
CA GLY A 106 13.88 13.08 -6.90
C GLY A 106 13.24 11.92 -6.12
N PRO A 107 13.00 12.10 -4.81
CA PRO A 107 12.44 11.05 -3.96
C PRO A 107 11.04 10.62 -4.42
N PHE A 108 10.77 9.33 -4.32
CA PHE A 108 9.45 8.74 -4.52
C PHE A 108 8.61 8.94 -3.26
N LYS A 109 7.41 9.50 -3.41
CA LYS A 109 6.56 9.97 -2.31
C LYS A 109 5.35 9.04 -2.18
N ILE A 110 5.24 8.38 -1.03
CA ILE A 110 4.17 7.43 -0.70
C ILE A 110 3.35 8.02 0.45
N VAL A 111 2.07 8.25 0.22
CA VAL A 111 1.13 8.68 1.28
C VAL A 111 0.26 7.51 1.67
N PHE A 112 0.24 7.19 2.98
CA PHE A 112 -0.61 6.14 3.53
C PHE A 112 -1.87 6.75 4.12
N LEU A 113 -3.02 6.22 3.73
CA LEU A 113 -4.35 6.68 4.08
C LEU A 113 -5.10 5.56 4.79
N GLY A 114 -6.17 5.91 5.51
CA GLY A 114 -7.03 4.95 6.19
C GLY A 114 -7.24 5.30 7.65
N ILE A 115 -8.21 4.65 8.27
CA ILE A 115 -8.65 5.03 9.61
C ILE A 115 -7.74 4.48 10.72
N ASN A 116 -8.07 4.78 11.97
CA ASN A 116 -7.40 4.27 13.15
C ASN A 116 -7.72 2.79 13.33
N GLY A 117 -6.75 2.00 13.81
CA GLY A 117 -6.96 0.58 14.08
C GLY A 117 -6.84 -0.36 12.87
N THR A 118 -6.68 0.17 11.65
CA THR A 118 -6.46 -0.64 10.43
C THR A 118 -5.02 -1.10 10.24
N GLY A 119 -4.11 -0.78 11.17
CA GLY A 119 -2.70 -1.17 11.08
C GLY A 119 -1.86 -0.28 10.15
N LYS A 120 -2.31 0.94 9.83
CA LYS A 120 -1.58 1.90 8.97
C LYS A 120 -0.13 2.15 9.39
N THR A 121 0.13 2.61 10.62
CA THR A 121 1.50 2.89 11.12
C THR A 121 2.40 1.66 11.04
N THR A 122 1.88 0.47 11.41
CA THR A 122 2.61 -0.80 11.26
C THR A 122 2.87 -1.14 9.80
N THR A 123 1.91 -0.88 8.91
CA THR A 123 2.05 -1.07 7.46
C THR A 123 3.11 -0.15 6.87
N VAL A 124 3.20 1.11 7.32
CA VAL A 124 4.29 2.02 6.95
C VAL A 124 5.64 1.41 7.31
N ALA A 125 5.78 0.85 8.52
CA ALA A 125 7.01 0.19 8.95
C ALA A 125 7.33 -1.08 8.14
N LYS A 126 6.34 -1.91 7.82
CA LYS A 126 6.50 -3.10 6.96
C LYS A 126 6.93 -2.73 5.54
N VAL A 127 6.29 -1.73 4.94
CA VAL A 127 6.68 -1.22 3.62
C VAL A 127 8.09 -0.62 3.68
N ALA A 128 8.42 0.12 4.74
CA ALA A 128 9.78 0.64 4.93
C ALA A 128 10.82 -0.49 4.98
N ASN A 129 10.55 -1.55 5.74
CA ASN A 129 11.42 -2.73 5.80
C ASN A 129 11.55 -3.43 4.43
N LEU A 130 10.44 -3.63 3.72
CA LEU A 130 10.43 -4.20 2.36
C LEU A 130 11.30 -3.38 1.39
N LEU A 131 11.13 -2.05 1.39
CA LEU A 131 11.89 -1.15 0.52
C LEU A 131 13.38 -1.11 0.91
N LYS A 132 13.69 -1.17 2.21
CA LYS A 132 15.07 -1.23 2.72
C LYS A 132 15.77 -2.51 2.27
N LYS A 133 15.09 -3.66 2.40
CA LYS A 133 15.58 -4.95 1.88
C LYS A 133 15.76 -4.95 0.36
N SER A 134 14.99 -4.11 -0.35
CA SER A 134 15.13 -3.89 -1.79
C SER A 134 16.23 -2.88 -2.17
N GLY A 135 17.02 -2.40 -1.21
CA GLY A 135 18.17 -1.51 -1.44
C GLY A 135 17.83 -0.02 -1.56
N PHE A 136 16.62 0.41 -1.18
CA PHE A 136 16.25 1.82 -1.19
C PHE A 136 16.51 2.50 0.15
N SER A 137 17.00 3.74 0.09
CA SER A 137 17.09 4.64 1.24
C SER A 137 15.73 5.29 1.52
N ILE A 138 15.36 5.39 2.80
CA ILE A 138 14.00 5.80 3.22
C ILE A 138 14.07 6.86 4.32
N VAL A 139 13.12 7.80 4.29
CA VAL A 139 12.77 8.66 5.41
C VAL A 139 11.25 8.62 5.64
N ILE A 140 10.83 8.71 6.90
CA ILE A 140 9.42 8.69 7.28
C ILE A 140 9.00 10.07 7.80
N ALA A 141 7.87 10.58 7.32
CA ALA A 141 7.17 11.73 7.89
C ALA A 141 6.10 11.25 8.87
N ALA A 142 6.22 11.63 10.14
CA ALA A 142 5.22 11.36 11.17
C ALA A 142 4.08 12.39 11.09
N ALA A 143 3.22 12.25 10.08
CA ALA A 143 2.15 13.20 9.77
C ALA A 143 0.84 12.97 10.56
N ASP A 144 0.76 11.92 11.38
CA ASP A 144 -0.27 11.78 12.43
C ASP A 144 0.08 12.64 13.65
N THR A 145 -0.04 13.96 13.50
CA THR A 145 0.42 14.94 14.50
C THR A 145 -0.56 15.12 15.66
N HIS A 146 -1.77 14.56 15.55
CA HIS A 146 -2.86 14.79 16.51
C HIS A 146 -3.15 13.58 17.39
N ARG A 147 -2.79 12.35 17.02
CA ARG A 147 -2.99 11.16 17.87
C ARG A 147 -1.87 11.04 18.88
N ALA A 148 -2.23 11.02 20.17
CA ALA A 148 -1.28 10.79 21.25
C ALA A 148 -0.54 9.45 21.03
N GLY A 149 0.79 9.47 21.17
CA GLY A 149 1.63 8.28 20.99
C GLY A 149 1.90 7.90 19.54
N ALA A 150 1.31 8.57 18.53
CA ALA A 150 1.50 8.16 17.13
C ALA A 150 2.92 8.46 16.62
N ILE A 151 3.46 9.64 16.97
CA ILE A 151 4.84 10.01 16.62
C ILE A 151 5.82 9.06 17.31
N GLU A 152 5.59 8.74 18.57
CA GLU A 152 6.42 7.81 19.36
C GLU A 152 6.34 6.39 18.79
N GLN A 153 5.14 5.93 18.40
CA GLN A 153 4.92 4.62 17.80
C GLN A 153 5.72 4.47 16.49
N ILE A 154 5.58 5.41 15.54
CA ILE A 154 6.31 5.33 14.27
C ILE A 154 7.82 5.51 14.49
N SER A 155 8.22 6.35 15.45
CA SER A 155 9.64 6.53 15.82
C SER A 155 10.26 5.26 16.37
N SER A 156 9.56 4.52 17.23
CA SER A 156 10.04 3.24 17.76
C SER A 156 10.21 2.18 16.66
N HIS A 157 9.29 2.13 15.70
CA HIS A 157 9.45 1.26 14.54
C HIS A 157 10.65 1.66 13.68
N ALA A 158 10.78 2.94 13.40
CA ALA A 158 11.85 3.47 12.56
C ALA A 158 13.24 3.27 13.21
N GLU A 159 13.36 3.45 14.53
CA GLU A 159 14.59 3.18 15.29
C GLU A 159 15.02 1.71 15.13
N LYS A 160 14.10 0.77 15.34
CA LYS A 160 14.34 -0.67 15.13
C LYS A 160 14.77 -1.01 13.69
N LEU A 161 14.33 -0.21 12.73
CA LEU A 161 14.70 -0.35 11.32
C LEU A 161 15.89 0.55 10.91
N SER A 162 16.46 1.32 11.84
CA SER A 162 17.49 2.34 11.56
C SER A 162 17.10 3.33 10.46
N ILE A 163 15.85 3.81 10.48
CA ILE A 163 15.27 4.74 9.51
C ILE A 163 15.05 6.10 10.19
N LYS A 164 15.37 7.18 9.47
CA LYS A 164 15.14 8.54 9.97
C LYS A 164 13.65 8.86 9.96
N VAL A 165 13.15 9.41 11.07
CA VAL A 165 11.83 10.04 11.16
C VAL A 165 11.98 11.54 11.20
N ILE A 166 11.13 12.22 10.44
CA ILE A 166 10.91 13.66 10.49
C ILE A 166 9.55 13.88 11.15
N SER A 167 9.58 14.62 12.25
CA SER A 167 8.42 14.96 13.06
C SER A 167 8.52 16.41 13.51
N GLN A 168 7.38 16.98 13.89
CA GLN A 168 7.31 18.29 14.55
C GLN A 168 6.59 18.13 15.89
N ARG A 169 6.38 19.26 16.60
CA ARG A 169 5.59 19.28 17.82
C ARG A 169 4.18 18.72 17.60
N TYR A 170 3.61 18.15 18.65
CA TYR A 170 2.22 17.69 18.65
C TYR A 170 1.26 18.82 18.22
N GLY A 171 0.27 18.47 17.39
CA GLY A 171 -0.67 19.40 16.79
C GLY A 171 -0.10 20.29 15.67
N ALA A 172 1.12 20.04 15.21
CA ALA A 172 1.65 20.68 14.01
C ALA A 172 0.86 20.31 12.75
N ASP A 173 0.96 21.14 11.72
CA ASP A 173 0.33 20.89 10.41
C ASP A 173 0.96 19.65 9.74
N PRO A 174 0.20 18.56 9.48
CA PRO A 174 0.69 17.35 8.81
C PRO A 174 1.38 17.63 7.47
N SER A 175 0.90 18.65 6.74
CA SER A 175 1.49 19.06 5.46
C SER A 175 2.86 19.74 5.62
N ALA A 176 3.11 20.38 6.76
CA ALA A 176 4.43 20.95 7.09
C ALA A 176 5.44 19.82 7.38
N VAL A 177 5.07 18.86 8.24
CA VAL A 177 5.93 17.69 8.54
C VAL A 177 6.30 16.94 7.26
N SER A 178 5.33 16.74 6.37
CA SER A 178 5.53 16.05 5.09
C SER A 178 6.46 16.82 4.14
N ARG A 179 6.43 18.17 4.16
CA ARG A 179 7.35 19.01 3.38
C ARG A 179 8.77 18.94 3.93
N ASP A 180 8.94 19.04 5.24
CA ASP A 180 10.25 18.93 5.89
C ASP A 180 10.91 17.58 5.57
N ALA A 181 10.12 16.51 5.56
CA ALA A 181 10.62 15.17 5.18
C ALA A 181 11.06 15.10 3.72
N LEU A 182 10.32 15.76 2.82
CA LEU A 182 10.68 15.86 1.41
C LEU A 182 11.95 16.69 1.19
N GLU A 183 12.10 17.80 1.92
CA GLU A 183 13.31 18.64 1.86
C GLU A 183 14.53 17.89 2.40
N TYR A 184 14.38 17.19 3.52
CA TYR A 184 15.40 16.31 4.06
C TYR A 184 15.80 15.25 3.03
N ALA A 185 14.83 14.56 2.43
CA ALA A 185 15.11 13.54 1.43
C ALA A 185 15.89 14.07 0.23
N ARG A 186 15.52 15.27 -0.27
CA ARG A 186 16.24 15.92 -1.37
C ARG A 186 17.68 16.28 -0.99
N LYS A 187 17.90 16.85 0.19
CA LYS A 187 19.23 17.26 0.67
C LYS A 187 20.15 16.06 0.90
N HIS A 188 19.59 14.95 1.34
CA HIS A 188 20.34 13.73 1.70
C HIS A 188 20.28 12.64 0.62
N TYR A 189 19.79 12.96 -0.59
CA TYR A 189 19.67 12.02 -1.71
C TYR A 189 18.94 10.71 -1.36
N ILE A 190 17.90 10.81 -0.53
CA ILE A 190 17.08 9.67 -0.10
C ILE A 190 16.10 9.29 -1.22
N ASP A 191 15.94 8.00 -1.46
CA ASP A 191 15.14 7.47 -2.56
C ASP A 191 13.63 7.58 -2.31
N VAL A 192 13.18 7.38 -1.08
CA VAL A 192 11.75 7.26 -0.74
C VAL A 192 11.37 8.07 0.49
N VAL A 193 10.24 8.77 0.40
CA VAL A 193 9.56 9.44 1.52
C VAL A 193 8.25 8.72 1.80
N LEU A 194 8.11 8.16 3.00
CA LEU A 194 6.86 7.54 3.46
C LEU A 194 6.13 8.51 4.39
N ILE A 195 4.84 8.73 4.18
CA ILE A 195 4.04 9.69 4.96
C ILE A 195 2.93 8.93 5.68
N ASP A 196 3.07 8.79 7.01
CA ASP A 196 2.06 8.18 7.89
C ASP A 196 1.07 9.25 8.36
N THR A 197 -0.16 9.25 7.82
CA THR A 197 -1.18 10.27 8.14
C THR A 197 -2.04 9.89 9.35
N ALA A 198 -2.86 10.81 9.84
CA ALA A 198 -3.91 10.50 10.80
C ALA A 198 -4.99 9.56 10.23
N GLY A 199 -5.77 8.91 11.10
CA GLY A 199 -6.86 7.99 10.74
C GLY A 199 -8.22 8.22 11.43
N ARG A 200 -8.54 9.44 11.85
CA ARG A 200 -9.77 9.70 12.64
C ARG A 200 -11.05 9.80 11.81
N MET A 201 -11.85 8.73 11.73
CA MET A 201 -13.13 8.75 10.99
C MET A 201 -14.24 9.59 11.67
N GLN A 202 -14.25 9.66 13.01
CA GLN A 202 -15.29 10.38 13.78
C GLN A 202 -15.33 11.90 13.53
N THR A 203 -14.29 12.44 12.90
CA THR A 203 -14.21 13.82 12.41
C THR A 203 -13.93 13.85 10.91
N ALA A 204 -14.65 13.02 10.15
CA ALA A 204 -14.41 12.71 8.74
C ALA A 204 -14.08 13.95 7.89
N LYS A 205 -14.85 15.03 8.01
CA LYS A 205 -14.64 16.25 7.22
C LYS A 205 -13.26 16.88 7.45
N ASN A 206 -12.85 17.06 8.70
CA ASN A 206 -11.56 17.67 9.03
C ASN A 206 -10.40 16.75 8.61
N LEU A 207 -10.54 15.43 8.78
CA LEU A 207 -9.53 14.48 8.35
C LEU A 207 -9.35 14.51 6.82
N MET A 208 -10.45 14.51 6.07
CA MET A 208 -10.39 14.54 4.61
C MET A 208 -9.83 15.86 4.09
N ASP A 209 -10.13 16.99 4.74
CA ASP A 209 -9.53 18.29 4.41
C ASP A 209 -8.00 18.29 4.66
N GLU A 210 -7.55 17.72 5.78
CA GLU A 210 -6.12 17.57 6.09
C GLU A 210 -5.41 16.67 5.06
N ILE A 211 -6.01 15.53 4.72
CA ILE A 211 -5.46 14.61 3.72
C ILE A 211 -5.42 15.26 2.33
N GLY A 212 -6.51 15.94 1.93
CA GLY A 212 -6.57 16.67 0.67
C GLY A 212 -5.48 17.74 0.58
N LYS A 213 -5.21 18.43 1.69
CA LYS A 213 -4.10 19.38 1.78
C LYS A 213 -2.74 18.70 1.61
N ILE A 214 -2.48 17.56 2.26
CA ILE A 214 -1.24 16.78 2.09
C ILE A 214 -1.08 16.39 0.61
N VAL A 215 -2.11 15.82 -0.01
CA VAL A 215 -2.07 15.40 -1.43
C VAL A 215 -1.77 16.58 -2.34
N LYS A 216 -2.41 17.73 -2.13
CA LYS A 216 -2.18 18.95 -2.91
C LYS A 216 -0.77 19.52 -2.75
N VAL A 217 -0.24 19.54 -1.53
CA VAL A 217 1.06 20.13 -1.21
C VAL A 217 2.21 19.21 -1.63
N ILE A 218 2.09 17.91 -1.36
CA ILE A 218 3.16 16.92 -1.58
C ILE A 218 3.15 16.39 -3.01
N LYS A 219 1.99 16.37 -3.67
CA LYS A 219 1.78 15.76 -5.00
C LYS A 219 2.34 14.32 -5.03
N PRO A 220 1.85 13.41 -4.18
CA PRO A 220 2.43 12.09 -4.00
C PRO A 220 2.52 11.31 -5.32
N ASP A 221 3.53 10.46 -5.46
CA ASP A 221 3.67 9.56 -6.61
C ASP A 221 2.70 8.39 -6.50
N ILE A 222 2.37 8.00 -5.26
CA ILE A 222 1.35 6.99 -4.99
C ILE A 222 0.64 7.28 -3.65
N LYS A 223 -0.67 7.06 -3.64
CA LYS A 223 -1.57 7.17 -2.48
C LYS A 223 -2.09 5.77 -2.18
N LEU A 224 -1.85 5.29 -0.97
CA LEU A 224 -2.16 3.92 -0.56
C LEU A 224 -3.19 3.90 0.55
N PHE A 225 -4.36 3.32 0.29
CA PHE A 225 -5.34 3.07 1.33
C PHE A 225 -4.97 1.83 2.14
N VAL A 226 -4.97 1.92 3.47
CA VAL A 226 -4.72 0.79 4.37
C VAL A 226 -6.01 0.41 5.09
N GLY A 227 -6.57 -0.73 4.71
CA GLY A 227 -7.83 -1.27 5.22
C GLY A 227 -7.64 -2.54 6.06
N ASP A 228 -8.53 -2.77 7.01
CA ASP A 228 -8.56 -3.99 7.82
C ASP A 228 -9.49 -5.03 7.17
N SER A 229 -8.98 -6.21 6.83
CA SER A 229 -9.82 -7.26 6.24
C SER A 229 -10.89 -7.79 7.20
N LEU A 230 -10.65 -7.74 8.52
CA LEU A 230 -11.60 -8.21 9.54
C LEU A 230 -12.83 -7.33 9.70
N SER A 231 -12.73 -6.06 9.29
CA SER A 231 -13.87 -5.12 9.42
C SER A 231 -14.87 -5.23 8.26
N GLY A 232 -14.62 -6.11 7.28
CA GLY A 232 -15.55 -6.46 6.21
C GLY A 232 -16.14 -5.23 5.51
N ASN A 233 -17.47 -5.10 5.56
CA ASN A 233 -18.22 -3.99 4.96
C ASN A 233 -17.82 -2.60 5.47
N ASP A 234 -17.35 -2.46 6.71
CA ASP A 234 -16.89 -1.16 7.20
C ASP A 234 -15.65 -0.68 6.44
N THR A 235 -14.71 -1.59 6.16
CA THR A 235 -13.52 -1.27 5.36
C THR A 235 -13.89 -0.91 3.93
N ILE A 236 -14.91 -1.57 3.37
CA ILE A 236 -15.41 -1.27 2.03
C ILE A 236 -16.00 0.16 1.98
N ASN A 237 -16.81 0.53 2.96
CA ASN A 237 -17.38 1.88 3.08
C ASN A 237 -16.30 2.94 3.27
N GLN A 238 -15.29 2.66 4.10
CA GLN A 238 -14.13 3.54 4.27
C GLN A 238 -13.35 3.70 2.96
N ALA A 239 -13.07 2.61 2.25
CA ALA A 239 -12.38 2.68 0.98
C ALA A 239 -13.14 3.56 -0.02
N ARG A 240 -14.47 3.43 -0.09
CA ARG A 240 -15.34 4.28 -0.92
C ARG A 240 -15.21 5.76 -0.55
N GLU A 241 -15.30 6.08 0.74
CA GLU A 241 -15.18 7.45 1.23
C GLU A 241 -13.79 8.03 0.90
N PHE A 242 -12.71 7.37 1.31
CA PHE A 242 -11.34 7.83 1.02
C PHE A 242 -11.09 7.97 -0.48
N PHE A 243 -11.62 7.05 -1.30
CA PHE A 243 -11.47 7.12 -2.74
C PHE A 243 -12.15 8.37 -3.32
N SER A 244 -13.36 8.70 -2.86
CA SER A 244 -14.09 9.90 -3.33
C SER A 244 -13.36 11.23 -3.05
N TYR A 245 -12.54 11.28 -1.99
CA TYR A 245 -11.79 12.48 -1.62
C TYR A 245 -10.37 12.52 -2.18
N THR A 246 -9.74 11.36 -2.35
CA THR A 246 -8.30 11.28 -2.59
C THR A 246 -7.92 10.62 -3.90
N GLU A 247 -8.84 9.87 -4.51
CA GLU A 247 -8.56 9.04 -5.69
C GLU A 247 -7.28 8.21 -5.50
N PHE A 248 -7.19 7.49 -4.37
CA PHE A 248 -6.01 6.70 -4.07
C PHE A 248 -5.68 5.69 -5.18
N ASP A 249 -4.43 5.28 -5.27
CA ASP A 249 -3.91 4.55 -6.44
C ASP A 249 -3.87 3.03 -6.22
N GLY A 250 -3.95 2.58 -4.97
CA GLY A 250 -4.08 1.18 -4.61
C GLY A 250 -4.33 0.99 -3.12
N ALA A 251 -4.59 -0.24 -2.72
CA ALA A 251 -4.88 -0.58 -1.33
C ALA A 251 -3.93 -1.66 -0.78
N ILE A 252 -3.73 -1.63 0.53
CA ILE A 252 -3.08 -2.66 1.32
C ILE A 252 -4.10 -3.16 2.34
N LEU A 253 -4.34 -4.47 2.38
CA LEU A 253 -5.24 -5.08 3.36
C LEU A 253 -4.43 -5.69 4.48
N THR A 254 -4.76 -5.39 5.73
CA THR A 254 -4.09 -5.93 6.92
C THR A 254 -4.96 -6.97 7.60
N LYS A 255 -4.36 -7.77 8.49
CA LYS A 255 -5.02 -8.82 9.27
C LYS A 255 -5.65 -9.92 8.41
N THR A 256 -5.08 -10.14 7.23
CA THR A 256 -5.55 -11.12 6.25
C THR A 256 -5.22 -12.55 6.66
N ASP A 257 -4.33 -12.73 7.63
CA ASP A 257 -4.09 -13.99 8.33
C ASP A 257 -5.28 -14.44 9.18
N ALA A 258 -6.06 -13.47 9.69
CA ALA A 258 -7.25 -13.73 10.49
C ALA A 258 -8.56 -13.66 9.66
N ASP A 259 -8.52 -13.06 8.45
CA ASP A 259 -9.64 -13.06 7.51
C ASP A 259 -9.52 -14.17 6.46
N ALA A 260 -10.22 -15.29 6.67
CA ALA A 260 -10.29 -16.39 5.71
C ALA A 260 -11.34 -16.17 4.59
N LYS A 261 -11.91 -14.97 4.45
CA LYS A 261 -13.00 -14.70 3.50
C LYS A 261 -12.56 -13.97 2.25
N GLY A 262 -11.79 -12.88 2.34
CA GLY A 262 -11.26 -12.19 1.17
C GLY A 262 -12.28 -11.41 0.32
N GLY A 263 -13.58 -11.42 0.63
CA GLY A 263 -14.59 -10.62 -0.10
C GLY A 263 -14.30 -9.11 -0.07
N SER A 264 -13.65 -8.62 0.99
CA SER A 264 -13.17 -7.24 1.12
C SER A 264 -12.25 -6.82 -0.04
N ALA A 265 -11.35 -7.71 -0.49
CA ALA A 265 -10.41 -7.42 -1.58
C ALA A 265 -11.12 -7.25 -2.93
N ILE A 266 -12.08 -8.14 -3.22
CA ILE A 266 -12.92 -8.08 -4.42
C ILE A 266 -13.73 -6.78 -4.41
N SER A 267 -14.40 -6.50 -3.29
CA SER A 267 -15.32 -5.36 -3.17
C SER A 267 -14.61 -4.02 -3.28
N ILE A 268 -13.47 -3.86 -2.61
CA ILE A 268 -12.66 -2.64 -2.72
C ILE A 268 -12.17 -2.44 -4.15
N SER A 269 -11.69 -3.51 -4.79
CA SER A 269 -11.22 -3.44 -6.19
C SER A 269 -12.35 -3.08 -7.14
N TYR A 270 -13.56 -3.63 -6.94
CA TYR A 270 -14.73 -3.30 -7.74
C TYR A 270 -15.15 -1.83 -7.59
N ILE A 271 -15.33 -1.36 -6.35
CA ILE A 271 -15.86 -0.02 -6.05
C ILE A 271 -14.88 1.08 -6.45
N THR A 272 -13.58 0.86 -6.26
CA THR A 272 -12.56 1.88 -6.51
C THR A 272 -11.90 1.75 -7.88
N SER A 273 -12.02 0.58 -8.52
CA SER A 273 -11.23 0.23 -9.71
C SER A 273 -9.72 0.38 -9.48
N LYS A 274 -9.26 0.17 -8.24
CA LYS A 274 -7.85 0.24 -7.83
C LYS A 274 -7.36 -1.10 -7.30
N PRO A 275 -6.10 -1.47 -7.55
CA PRO A 275 -5.60 -2.78 -7.20
C PRO A 275 -5.29 -2.88 -5.70
N ILE A 276 -5.46 -4.09 -5.16
CA ILE A 276 -4.77 -4.48 -3.94
C ILE A 276 -3.31 -4.73 -4.29
N ILE A 277 -2.37 -4.11 -3.57
CA ILE A 277 -0.92 -4.18 -3.86
C ILE A 277 -0.24 -5.17 -2.91
N TYR A 278 -0.58 -5.11 -1.63
CA TYR A 278 0.01 -5.96 -0.59
C TYR A 278 -1.06 -6.47 0.37
N LEU A 279 -0.78 -7.61 1.00
CA LEU A 279 -1.53 -8.15 2.13
C LEU A 279 -0.60 -8.20 3.37
N GLY A 280 -1.09 -7.71 4.50
CA GLY A 280 -0.44 -7.81 5.80
C GLY A 280 -0.94 -9.04 6.54
N VAL A 281 -0.06 -10.04 6.67
CA VAL A 281 -0.38 -11.41 7.12
C VAL A 281 0.16 -11.76 8.51
N GLY A 282 0.32 -10.76 9.37
CA GLY A 282 0.90 -10.98 10.70
C GLY A 282 1.40 -9.69 11.36
N GLN A 283 2.25 -9.80 12.36
CA GLN A 283 2.72 -8.68 13.19
C GLN A 283 4.17 -8.26 12.91
N GLY A 284 5.01 -9.18 12.41
CA GLY A 284 6.41 -8.94 12.09
C GLY A 284 6.60 -8.01 10.88
N TYR A 285 7.80 -7.44 10.75
CA TYR A 285 8.11 -6.53 9.65
C TYR A 285 8.14 -7.21 8.27
N ASP A 286 8.31 -8.53 8.26
CA ASP A 286 8.30 -9.37 7.05
C ASP A 286 6.92 -9.94 6.74
N ASP A 287 5.92 -9.71 7.60
CA ASP A 287 4.55 -10.19 7.41
C ASP A 287 3.77 -9.25 6.49
N ILE A 288 4.34 -8.98 5.31
CA ILE A 288 3.74 -8.27 4.19
C ILE A 288 4.08 -8.99 2.89
N ILE A 289 3.05 -9.36 2.13
CA ILE A 289 3.20 -10.16 0.91
C ILE A 289 2.61 -9.41 -0.27
N LYS A 290 3.21 -9.55 -1.45
CA LYS A 290 2.68 -8.96 -2.69
C LYS A 290 1.36 -9.66 -3.03
N PHE A 291 0.32 -8.87 -3.34
CA PHE A 291 -0.94 -9.42 -3.77
C PHE A 291 -0.81 -10.05 -5.16
N ASN A 292 -1.20 -11.31 -5.29
CA ASN A 292 -1.29 -12.02 -6.56
C ASN A 292 -2.77 -12.36 -6.80
N ARG A 293 -3.37 -11.71 -7.80
CA ARG A 293 -4.81 -11.81 -8.06
C ARG A 293 -5.21 -13.19 -8.57
N GLU A 294 -4.39 -13.82 -9.42
CA GLU A 294 -4.64 -15.16 -9.95
C GLU A 294 -4.68 -16.18 -8.81
N ARG A 295 -3.64 -16.18 -7.98
CA ARG A 295 -3.54 -17.02 -6.79
C ARG A 295 -4.68 -16.76 -5.81
N PHE A 296 -5.02 -15.48 -5.59
CA PHE A 296 -6.08 -15.11 -4.66
C PHE A 296 -7.42 -15.70 -5.07
N VAL A 297 -7.77 -15.60 -6.37
CA VAL A 297 -8.97 -16.23 -6.91
C VAL A 297 -8.87 -17.75 -6.78
N GLU A 298 -7.75 -18.37 -7.16
CA GLU A 298 -7.57 -19.82 -7.02
C GLU A 298 -7.78 -20.31 -5.58
N THR A 299 -7.19 -19.62 -4.60
CA THR A 299 -7.39 -19.91 -3.17
C THR A 299 -8.87 -19.84 -2.77
N ILE A 300 -9.61 -18.83 -3.24
CA ILE A 300 -11.06 -18.72 -2.96
C ILE A 300 -11.83 -19.93 -3.50
N PHE A 301 -11.38 -20.58 -4.58
CA PHE A 301 -12.10 -21.69 -5.23
C PHE A 301 -11.50 -23.09 -5.01
N ASN A 302 -10.28 -23.22 -4.48
CA ASN A 302 -9.56 -24.50 -4.41
C ASN A 302 -9.21 -24.98 -2.98
N ASN A 303 -9.67 -24.32 -1.91
CA ASN A 303 -9.36 -24.67 -0.51
C ASN A 303 -7.85 -24.69 -0.16
N GLU A 304 -7.00 -24.02 -0.94
CA GLU A 304 -5.60 -23.78 -0.57
C GLU A 304 -5.51 -22.54 0.32
N SER A 305 -4.72 -22.54 1.40
CA SER A 305 -4.56 -21.32 2.20
C SER A 305 -3.69 -20.29 1.46
N LEU A 306 -4.01 -19.00 1.60
CA LEU A 306 -3.21 -17.89 1.05
C LEU A 306 -1.76 -17.90 1.62
N LEU A 307 -1.54 -18.60 2.73
CA LEU A 307 -0.32 -18.56 3.54
C LEU A 307 0.61 -19.77 3.33
N ASP A 308 0.08 -20.97 3.02
CA ASP A 308 0.85 -22.23 2.94
C ASP A 308 1.90 -22.26 1.82
N SER A 309 1.91 -21.22 1.02
CA SER A 309 2.58 -21.20 -0.26
C SER A 309 3.54 -20.03 -0.43
N HIS A 310 3.71 -19.22 0.63
CA HIS A 310 4.85 -18.33 0.81
C HIS A 310 6.03 -18.99 1.51
N ARG A 311 5.80 -20.10 2.21
CA ARG A 311 6.88 -20.99 2.66
C ARG A 311 7.50 -21.79 1.49
N GLY A 312 6.83 -21.86 0.34
CA GLY A 312 7.32 -22.56 -0.86
C GLY A 312 8.05 -21.70 -1.89
N THR A 313 8.18 -20.38 -1.70
CA THR A 313 8.82 -19.47 -2.68
C THR A 313 9.94 -18.60 -2.12
N GLN A 314 10.44 -18.91 -0.92
CA GLN A 314 11.73 -18.40 -0.43
C GLN A 314 12.74 -19.54 -0.34
N THR A 315 13.12 -20.13 -1.47
CA THR A 315 14.45 -20.68 -1.76
C THR A 315 14.45 -21.33 -3.14
N SER A 316 14.85 -20.55 -4.15
CA SER A 316 15.82 -20.97 -5.15
C SER A 316 16.03 -19.77 -6.07
N LEU A 317 17.23 -19.20 -6.01
CA LEU A 317 17.78 -18.57 -7.21
C LEU A 317 17.66 -19.58 -8.34
N PRO A 318 17.37 -19.17 -9.60
CA PRO A 318 17.39 -20.10 -10.72
C PRO A 318 18.72 -20.87 -10.65
N GLN A 319 18.63 -22.19 -10.53
CA GLN A 319 19.81 -23.03 -10.72
C GLN A 319 20.18 -22.88 -12.19
N GLU A 320 21.11 -21.97 -12.47
CA GLU A 320 21.98 -22.17 -13.62
C GLU A 320 22.80 -23.41 -13.29
N ASP A 321 22.66 -24.42 -14.15
CA ASP A 321 23.46 -25.63 -14.14
C ASP A 321 24.93 -25.25 -14.26
N TYR A 322 25.62 -25.07 -13.12
CA TYR A 322 27.07 -25.12 -13.10
C TYR A 322 27.46 -26.57 -13.36
N VAL A 323 27.72 -26.86 -14.63
CA VAL A 323 28.42 -28.08 -15.05
C VAL A 323 29.77 -28.07 -14.36
N VAL A 324 29.94 -28.96 -13.38
CA VAL A 324 31.22 -29.25 -12.74
C VAL A 324 32.04 -30.09 -13.73
N SER A 325 32.59 -29.41 -14.72
CA SER A 325 33.78 -29.84 -15.46
C SER A 325 34.71 -28.65 -15.45
N ASP A 326 35.96 -28.89 -15.04
CA ASP A 326 37.05 -27.90 -14.93
C ASP A 326 37.24 -27.29 -13.53
N ILE A 327 37.39 -28.16 -12.52
CA ILE A 327 38.25 -27.87 -11.36
C ILE A 327 39.26 -29.01 -11.25
N GLU A 328 40.28 -28.99 -12.11
CA GLU A 328 41.50 -29.78 -11.91
C GLU A 328 42.75 -28.92 -11.65
N ASP A 329 42.65 -27.58 -11.63
CA ASP A 329 43.84 -26.71 -11.51
C ASP A 329 43.83 -25.73 -10.33
N ALA A 330 43.22 -26.10 -9.21
CA ALA A 330 43.42 -25.38 -7.94
C ALA A 330 43.94 -26.34 -6.87
N ASN A 331 45.12 -26.04 -6.36
CA ASN A 331 45.91 -26.82 -5.40
C ASN A 331 45.26 -26.80 -3.99
N VAL A 332 44.03 -27.31 -3.88
CA VAL A 332 43.24 -27.34 -2.64
C VAL A 332 43.30 -28.76 -2.09
N GLY A 333 43.79 -28.89 -0.86
CA GLY A 333 43.94 -30.19 -0.18
C GLY A 333 42.61 -30.95 -0.08
N LYS A 334 42.69 -32.28 -0.23
CA LYS A 334 41.51 -33.19 -0.27
C LYS A 334 40.60 -33.08 0.95
N ASP A 335 41.13 -32.64 2.09
CA ASP A 335 40.39 -32.52 3.35
C ASP A 335 39.43 -31.31 3.35
N THR A 336 39.72 -30.26 2.58
CA THR A 336 38.84 -29.08 2.47
C THR A 336 37.60 -29.36 1.61
N VAL A 337 37.71 -30.26 0.64
CA VAL A 337 36.61 -30.64 -0.27
C VAL A 337 35.59 -31.55 0.41
N SER A 338 36.00 -32.35 1.42
CA SER A 338 35.05 -33.19 2.16
C SER A 338 34.22 -32.36 3.15
N LEU A 339 34.83 -31.40 3.83
CA LEU A 339 34.14 -30.52 4.78
C LEU A 339 33.06 -29.64 4.11
N LEU A 340 33.31 -29.18 2.88
CA LEU A 340 32.35 -28.40 2.10
C LEU A 340 31.14 -29.23 1.62
N LYS A 341 31.29 -30.54 1.44
CA LYS A 341 30.19 -31.42 1.04
C LYS A 341 29.26 -31.73 2.21
N ASP A 342 29.80 -31.89 3.41
CA ASP A 342 29.00 -32.22 4.59
C ASP A 342 28.23 -30.98 5.12
N ASP A 343 28.84 -29.79 5.11
CA ASP A 343 28.18 -28.54 5.56
C ASP A 343 27.01 -28.11 4.65
N VAL A 344 27.06 -28.42 3.35
CA VAL A 344 25.97 -28.17 2.39
C VAL A 344 24.80 -29.15 2.60
N LEU A 345 25.09 -30.40 2.98
CA LEU A 345 24.07 -31.40 3.30
C LEU A 345 23.37 -31.11 4.65
N GLU A 346 24.06 -30.48 5.60
CA GLU A 346 23.52 -30.11 6.92
C GLU A 346 22.89 -28.70 6.98
N GLY A 347 22.90 -27.93 5.90
CA GLY A 347 22.21 -26.64 5.82
C GLY A 347 22.81 -25.52 6.68
N ARG A 348 24.12 -25.56 6.97
CA ARG A 348 24.81 -24.50 7.71
C ARG A 348 25.45 -23.51 6.74
N SER A 349 25.19 -22.20 6.93
CA SER A 349 25.89 -21.14 6.20
C SER A 349 27.01 -20.55 7.05
N ARG A 350 28.25 -20.61 6.56
CA ARG A 350 29.33 -19.72 7.00
C ARG A 350 29.50 -18.60 5.98
N VAL A 351 29.52 -17.35 6.44
CA VAL A 351 29.90 -16.20 5.60
C VAL A 351 31.42 -16.20 5.51
N PHE A 352 31.95 -16.41 4.31
CA PHE A 352 33.36 -16.25 4.02
C PHE A 352 33.61 -14.77 3.69
N ASP A 353 34.55 -14.12 4.38
CA ASP A 353 35.06 -12.81 3.95
C ASP A 353 36.25 -13.05 3.01
N PRO A 354 36.13 -12.78 1.71
CA PRO A 354 37.19 -13.06 0.74
C PRO A 354 38.39 -12.11 0.84
N ASN A 355 38.39 -11.12 1.75
CA ASN A 355 39.49 -10.15 1.91
C ASN A 355 40.38 -10.39 3.14
N PHE A 356 40.27 -11.53 3.82
CA PHE A 356 41.18 -11.85 4.93
C PHE A 356 42.38 -12.65 4.44
N VAL A 357 43.52 -11.97 4.27
CA VAL A 357 44.84 -12.57 4.03
C VAL A 357 45.60 -12.52 5.35
N THR A 358 45.89 -13.66 5.95
CA THR A 358 46.94 -13.75 6.97
C THR A 358 48.26 -14.00 6.28
N GLU A 359 49.17 -13.05 6.37
CA GLU A 359 50.60 -13.33 6.18
C GLU A 359 51.04 -14.29 7.29
N ASP A 360 51.80 -15.30 6.89
CA ASP A 360 52.53 -16.27 7.70
C ASP A 360 51.72 -17.42 8.33
N GLY A 361 51.99 -18.61 7.80
CA GLY A 361 51.40 -19.86 8.25
C GLY A 361 51.97 -20.34 9.59
N HIS A 362 51.08 -20.54 10.54
CA HIS A 362 51.20 -21.56 11.59
C HIS A 362 49.79 -21.92 12.09
N ASP A 363 49.50 -23.22 12.18
CA ASP A 363 48.27 -23.78 12.73
C ASP A 363 48.03 -23.35 14.18
N SER A 364 46.83 -22.85 14.51
CA SER A 364 46.12 -23.19 15.77
C SER A 364 44.68 -22.64 15.83
N GLU A 365 43.76 -23.55 16.18
CA GLU A 365 42.47 -23.44 16.89
C GLU A 365 41.64 -22.14 16.82
N VAL A 366 40.44 -22.27 16.24
CA VAL A 366 39.31 -21.35 16.42
C VAL A 366 38.79 -21.46 17.86
N LEU A 367 39.05 -20.44 18.68
CA LEU A 367 38.40 -20.24 19.98
C LEU A 367 37.22 -19.27 19.83
N LEU A 368 36.02 -19.78 20.15
CA LEU A 368 34.79 -19.02 20.32
C LEU A 368 34.89 -18.12 21.57
N THR A 369 34.37 -16.89 21.52
CA THR A 369 33.78 -16.26 22.71
C THR A 369 32.54 -15.43 22.39
N GLU A 370 31.51 -15.66 23.20
CA GLU A 370 30.30 -14.86 23.36
C GLU A 370 30.58 -13.63 24.24
N ASN A 371 29.85 -12.53 23.95
CA ASN A 371 29.49 -11.41 24.83
C ASN A 371 30.57 -10.49 25.46
N SER A 372 30.16 -9.20 25.50
CA SER A 372 30.46 -8.13 26.48
C SER A 372 31.48 -7.02 26.12
N THR A 373 30.92 -5.80 26.08
CA THR A 373 31.37 -4.47 26.60
C THR A 373 32.83 -3.99 26.62
N GLU A 374 32.97 -2.70 26.28
CA GLU A 374 33.96 -1.67 26.72
C GLU A 374 35.18 -1.26 25.84
N VAL A 375 35.11 0.02 25.40
CA VAL A 375 36.11 1.13 25.44
C VAL A 375 37.35 1.16 24.50
N LEU A 376 37.48 2.34 23.86
CA LEU A 376 38.49 2.97 22.93
C LEU A 376 39.94 3.06 23.52
N PRO A 377 41.01 3.67 22.92
CA PRO A 377 41.16 4.49 21.68
C PRO A 377 42.50 4.35 20.86
N GLY A 378 42.57 4.97 19.67
CA GLY A 378 43.75 5.77 19.22
C GLY A 378 44.75 5.21 18.19
N LEU A 379 44.83 5.87 17.02
CA LEU A 379 46.05 6.17 16.21
C LEU A 379 45.57 7.00 14.98
N ALA A 380 45.59 8.34 15.03
CA ALA A 380 46.69 9.23 14.59
C ALA A 380 47.11 8.96 13.12
N LYS A 381 46.76 9.87 12.17
CA LYS A 381 47.61 10.98 11.66
C LYS A 381 48.79 10.42 10.83
N GLU A 382 49.12 10.84 9.61
CA GLU A 382 49.10 12.18 8.98
C GLU A 382 49.73 11.96 7.56
N LEU A 383 49.27 12.61 6.46
CA LEU A 383 49.97 13.63 5.65
C LEU A 383 49.64 13.35 4.14
N VAL A 384 49.49 14.26 3.16
CA VAL A 384 49.56 15.72 3.06
C VAL A 384 49.14 16.18 1.65
N ASN A 385 48.44 17.33 1.59
CA ASN A 385 48.39 18.49 0.66
C ASN A 385 48.40 18.28 -0.89
N ASP A 386 48.00 19.22 -1.76
CA ASP A 386 47.61 20.64 -1.68
C ASP A 386 46.87 21.03 -2.98
N GLU A 387 46.42 22.29 -3.02
CA GLU A 387 46.03 23.15 -4.16
C GLU A 387 44.53 23.53 -4.22
N SER A 388 44.22 24.61 -3.49
CA SER A 388 43.15 25.53 -3.85
C SER A 388 43.77 26.82 -4.40
N LYS A 389 43.52 27.11 -5.68
CA LYS A 389 43.77 28.41 -6.30
C LYS A 389 42.49 29.22 -6.31
N ILE A 390 42.60 30.40 -5.72
CA ILE A 390 41.72 31.55 -5.88
C ILE A 390 42.01 32.15 -7.26
N ASP A 391 40.98 32.40 -8.06
CA ASP A 391 41.06 33.48 -9.05
C ASP A 391 39.69 34.12 -9.29
N SER A 392 39.78 35.36 -9.72
CA SER A 392 38.79 36.41 -9.74
C SER A 392 38.50 36.87 -11.17
N SER A 393 37.34 37.49 -11.37
CA SER A 393 36.97 38.39 -12.47
C SER A 393 36.50 37.83 -13.83
N SER A 394 35.26 38.18 -14.20
CA SER A 394 34.81 38.75 -15.51
C SER A 394 33.27 38.67 -15.60
N SER A 395 32.52 39.70 -15.19
CA SER A 395 31.98 40.79 -16.02
C SER A 395 31.22 40.36 -17.28
N PHE A 396 29.88 40.40 -17.25
CA PHE A 396 29.01 40.98 -18.29
C PHE A 396 27.60 41.22 -17.72
N ASN A 397 27.28 42.48 -17.46
CA ASN A 397 25.94 43.00 -17.15
C ASN A 397 25.41 43.70 -18.41
N ASN A 398 24.19 43.38 -18.82
CA ASN A 398 23.35 44.25 -19.64
C ASN A 398 21.92 44.20 -19.06
N PRO A 399 21.24 45.34 -18.84
CA PRO A 399 19.89 45.37 -18.29
C PRO A 399 18.84 45.21 -19.41
N VAL A 400 17.78 44.43 -19.13
CA VAL A 400 16.56 44.37 -19.95
C VAL A 400 15.41 44.97 -19.13
N GLU A 401 14.68 45.91 -19.71
CA GLU A 401 13.50 46.58 -19.14
C GLU A 401 12.30 45.64 -18.92
N PRO A 402 11.36 45.97 -18.01
CA PRO A 402 10.24 45.09 -17.65
C PRO A 402 9.01 45.34 -18.52
N SER A 403 8.46 44.28 -19.12
CA SER A 403 7.12 44.31 -19.72
C SER A 403 6.27 43.14 -19.22
N GLU A 404 5.72 43.22 -18.00
CA GLU A 404 4.73 42.25 -17.53
C GLU A 404 3.81 42.74 -16.37
N SER A 405 3.66 44.05 -16.16
CA SER A 405 2.80 44.59 -15.10
C SER A 405 1.29 44.67 -15.44
N SER A 406 0.87 44.45 -16.69
CA SER A 406 -0.53 44.68 -17.08
C SER A 406 -1.49 43.49 -16.91
N SER A 407 -0.97 42.30 -16.58
CA SER A 407 -1.77 41.07 -16.42
C SER A 407 -2.08 40.74 -14.96
N ILE A 408 -1.21 41.14 -14.03
CA ILE A 408 -1.40 40.89 -12.59
C ILE A 408 -2.50 41.82 -12.05
N ASP A 409 -2.50 43.10 -12.40
CA ASP A 409 -3.52 44.06 -11.93
C ASP A 409 -4.95 43.71 -12.38
N LYS A 410 -5.10 43.08 -13.55
CA LYS A 410 -6.40 42.58 -14.05
C LYS A 410 -6.90 41.36 -13.27
N LEU A 411 -5.99 40.52 -12.78
CA LEU A 411 -6.33 39.36 -11.94
C LEU A 411 -6.70 39.79 -10.52
N THR A 412 -5.99 40.76 -9.94
CA THR A 412 -6.30 41.28 -8.60
C THR A 412 -7.69 41.94 -8.57
N THR A 413 -8.00 42.73 -9.60
CA THR A 413 -9.33 43.37 -9.74
C THR A 413 -10.46 42.35 -9.92
N GLY A 414 -10.19 41.21 -10.56
CA GLY A 414 -11.15 40.11 -10.72
C GLY A 414 -11.44 39.38 -9.40
N ILE A 415 -10.41 39.15 -8.59
CA ILE A 415 -10.53 38.46 -7.29
C ILE A 415 -11.32 39.31 -6.28
N GLU A 416 -11.11 40.63 -6.25
CA GLU A 416 -11.89 41.53 -5.38
C GLU A 416 -13.37 41.57 -5.77
N LYS A 417 -13.70 41.58 -7.07
CA LYS A 417 -15.09 41.54 -7.54
C LYS A 417 -15.81 40.25 -7.14
N ILE A 418 -15.12 39.10 -7.18
CA ILE A 418 -15.69 37.81 -6.77
C ILE A 418 -15.88 37.74 -5.25
N SER A 419 -14.94 38.29 -4.48
CA SER A 419 -15.06 38.37 -3.01
C SER A 419 -16.26 39.23 -2.60
N ASN A 420 -16.45 40.39 -3.22
CA ASN A 420 -17.57 41.28 -2.95
C ASN A 420 -18.93 40.68 -3.37
N ALA A 421 -18.96 39.90 -4.46
CA ALA A 421 -20.16 39.18 -4.87
C ALA A 421 -20.55 38.08 -3.86
N LYS A 422 -19.58 37.34 -3.31
CA LYS A 422 -19.84 36.33 -2.27
C LYS A 422 -20.38 36.92 -0.98
N GLN A 423 -19.84 38.05 -0.53
CA GLN A 423 -20.35 38.74 0.66
C GLN A 423 -21.79 39.22 0.48
N LYS A 424 -22.16 39.71 -0.71
CA LYS A 424 -23.54 40.10 -1.02
C LYS A 424 -24.53 38.93 -0.96
N VAL A 425 -24.14 37.76 -1.49
CA VAL A 425 -24.98 36.56 -1.45
C VAL A 425 -25.18 36.07 -0.02
N GLU A 426 -24.13 36.10 0.81
CA GLU A 426 -24.24 35.72 2.23
C GLU A 426 -25.11 36.70 3.05
N GLU A 427 -25.11 38.00 2.71
CA GLU A 427 -26.01 38.98 3.34
C GLU A 427 -27.48 38.78 2.93
N GLU A 428 -27.74 38.42 1.67
CA GLU A 428 -29.10 38.12 1.19
C GLU A 428 -29.64 36.83 1.83
N GLU A 429 -28.83 35.78 1.95
CA GLU A 429 -29.23 34.54 2.63
C GLU A 429 -29.52 34.74 4.12
N ARG A 430 -28.76 35.62 4.80
CA ARG A 430 -29.02 35.98 6.19
C ARG A 430 -30.32 36.77 6.37
N LYS A 431 -30.67 37.65 5.42
CA LYS A 431 -31.96 38.36 5.44
C LYS A 431 -33.13 37.39 5.24
N ASP A 432 -32.99 36.44 4.31
CA ASP A 432 -34.04 35.45 4.02
C ASP A 432 -34.28 34.47 5.19
N GLN A 433 -33.24 34.11 5.94
CA GLN A 433 -33.37 33.34 7.18
C GLN A 433 -33.98 34.15 8.34
N GLY A 434 -33.72 35.46 8.39
CA GLY A 434 -34.33 36.38 9.36
C GLY A 434 -35.85 36.51 9.16
N GLU A 435 -36.29 36.65 7.91
CA GLU A 435 -37.72 36.74 7.57
C GLU A 435 -38.48 35.42 7.84
N LYS A 436 -37.85 34.27 7.58
CA LYS A 436 -38.42 32.94 7.91
C LYS A 436 -38.60 32.74 9.42
N LYS A 437 -37.67 33.22 10.26
CA LYS A 437 -37.80 33.20 11.73
C LYS A 437 -38.88 34.14 12.25
N SER A 438 -39.05 35.31 11.64
CA SER A 438 -40.12 36.26 11.97
C SER A 438 -41.52 35.68 11.68
N ARG A 439 -41.69 35.01 10.54
CA ARG A 439 -42.95 34.33 10.17
C ARG A 439 -43.31 33.17 11.11
N PHE A 440 -42.33 32.39 11.56
CA PHE A 440 -42.56 31.31 12.54
C PHE A 440 -42.88 31.83 13.96
N GLY A 441 -42.33 32.98 14.35
CA GLY A 441 -42.63 33.63 15.64
C GLY A 441 -44.08 34.12 15.74
N TRP A 442 -44.68 34.55 14.62
CA TRP A 442 -46.07 35.01 14.59
C TRP A 442 -47.10 33.87 14.72
N PHE A 443 -46.79 32.69 14.18
CA PHE A 443 -47.67 31.51 14.27
C PHE A 443 -47.75 30.89 15.68
N LYS A 444 -46.75 31.10 16.55
CA LYS A 444 -46.76 30.60 17.93
C LYS A 444 -47.53 31.47 18.94
N LYS A 445 -48.00 32.66 18.55
CA LYS A 445 -48.71 33.60 19.45
C LYS A 445 -50.23 33.61 19.30
N LYS A 446 -50.81 32.71 18.50
CA LYS A 446 -52.26 32.65 18.20
C LYS A 446 -52.93 31.29 18.48
N LYS A 447 -52.37 30.48 19.38
CA LYS A 447 -53.06 29.30 19.94
C LYS A 447 -53.21 29.44 21.43
#